data_AF-A0A0Q5TDS2-F1
#
_entry.id   AF-A0A0Q5TDS2-F1
#
_cell.length_a   1.000
_cell.length_b   1.000
_cell.length_c   1.000
_cell.angle_alpha   90.00
_cell.angle_beta   90.00
_cell.angle_gamma   90.00
#
_symmetry.space_group_name_H-M   'P 1'
#
loop_
_entity.id
_entity.type
_entity.pdbx_description
1 polymer ?
#
loop_
_entity_poly.entity_id
_entity_poly.type
_entity_poly.pdbx_seq_one_letter_code
_entity_poly.pdbx_strand_id
1 'polypeptide(L)'
;MSESSRDIVKCTARVWRLIKKQEELFRSVMGLEISAALRKTCSNGFMISLLYKKEMGALYESVKCNLNDGDLASITRSKNDDSMDADNLAGLLSDLIRGEQQLISAYELLLSHIDEDSEAALACHAHISQLASLSHTLAAELTEFSDDTQDAYTSVA
;
A
#
# COMPACT_ATOMS: atom_id res chain seq x y z
N MET A 1 5.66 -3.74 -31.15
CA MET A 1 5.98 -3.65 -29.71
C MET A 1 4.66 -3.58 -28.97
N SER A 2 4.42 -4.46 -27.99
CA SER A 2 3.08 -4.64 -27.44
C SER A 2 2.72 -3.53 -26.47
N GLU A 3 1.54 -2.94 -26.66
CA GLU A 3 0.88 -2.00 -25.76
C GLU A 3 0.85 -2.53 -24.31
N SER A 4 0.76 -3.86 -24.17
CA SER A 4 0.89 -4.62 -22.93
C SER A 4 2.13 -4.27 -22.09
N SER A 5 3.34 -4.16 -22.65
CA SER A 5 4.54 -3.84 -21.85
C SER A 5 4.49 -2.44 -21.24
N ARG A 6 3.90 -1.48 -21.97
CA ARG A 6 3.72 -0.11 -21.48
C ARG A 6 2.72 -0.07 -20.33
N ASP A 7 1.64 -0.84 -20.44
CA ASP A 7 0.58 -0.89 -19.42
C ASP A 7 1.04 -1.60 -18.15
N ILE A 8 1.82 -2.69 -18.28
CA ILE A 8 2.48 -3.34 -17.14
C ILE A 8 3.36 -2.33 -16.40
N VAL A 9 4.26 -1.63 -17.10
CA VAL A 9 5.18 -0.66 -16.47
C VAL A 9 4.43 0.49 -15.79
N LYS A 10 3.34 0.98 -16.39
CA LYS A 10 2.47 2.00 -15.76
C LYS A 10 1.81 1.48 -14.50
N CYS A 11 1.26 0.26 -14.53
CA CYS A 11 0.60 -0.37 -13.39
C CYS A 11 1.60 -0.66 -12.27
N THR A 12 2.77 -1.22 -12.58
CA THR A 12 3.85 -1.44 -11.61
C THR A 12 4.31 -0.13 -10.99
N ALA A 13 4.49 0.94 -11.77
CA ALA A 13 4.85 2.25 -11.23
C ALA A 13 3.75 2.84 -10.32
N ARG A 14 2.47 2.60 -10.63
CA ARG A 14 1.34 2.98 -9.77
C ARG A 14 1.38 2.23 -8.44
N VAL A 15 1.50 0.90 -8.48
CA VAL A 15 1.62 0.05 -7.28
C VAL A 15 2.79 0.52 -6.42
N TRP A 16 3.97 0.74 -7.02
CA TRP A 16 5.16 1.19 -6.31
C TRP A 16 4.95 2.53 -5.56
N ARG A 17 4.28 3.51 -6.19
CA ARG A 17 3.99 4.81 -5.54
C ARG A 17 3.05 4.64 -4.35
N LEU A 18 2.05 3.78 -4.47
CA LEU A 18 1.12 3.49 -3.38
C LEU A 18 1.83 2.78 -2.22
N ILE A 19 2.71 1.81 -2.50
CA ILE A 19 3.53 1.14 -1.48
C ILE A 19 4.39 2.15 -0.73
N LYS A 20 5.02 3.09 -1.45
CA LYS A 20 5.82 4.15 -0.83
C LYS A 20 4.98 5.04 0.09
N LYS A 21 3.75 5.37 -0.32
CA LYS A 21 2.81 6.13 0.51
C LYS A 21 2.44 5.37 1.78
N GLN A 22 2.17 4.05 1.69
CA GLN A 22 1.93 3.22 2.88
C GLN A 22 3.13 3.15 3.81
N GLU A 23 4.34 3.00 3.26
CA GLU A 23 5.57 3.00 4.06
C GLU A 23 5.67 4.27 4.92
N GLU A 24 5.37 5.44 4.35
CA GLU A 24 5.38 6.73 5.05
C GLU A 24 4.27 6.84 6.10
N LEU A 25 3.06 6.32 5.82
CA LEU A 25 1.96 6.29 6.80
C LEU A 25 2.26 5.37 7.99
N PHE A 26 2.75 4.15 7.74
CA PHE A 26 3.13 3.25 8.82
C PHE A 26 4.21 3.87 9.71
N ARG A 27 5.20 4.54 9.11
CA ARG A 27 6.24 5.27 9.86
C ARG A 27 5.65 6.40 10.69
N SER A 28 4.68 7.15 10.15
CA SER A 28 4.00 8.25 10.84
C SER A 28 3.22 7.75 12.05
N VAL A 29 2.40 6.70 11.86
CA VAL A 29 1.63 6.09 12.97
C VAL A 29 2.55 5.56 14.07
N MET A 30 3.64 4.88 13.71
CA MET A 30 4.60 4.38 14.70
C MET A 30 5.34 5.49 15.47
N GLY A 31 5.36 6.72 14.94
CA GLY A 31 5.91 7.89 15.62
C GLY A 31 4.99 8.47 16.71
N LEU A 32 3.72 8.05 16.74
CA LEU A 32 2.75 8.47 17.75
C LEU A 32 2.82 7.58 19.01
N GLU A 33 2.24 8.08 20.10
CA GLU A 33 1.98 7.28 21.28
C GLU A 33 0.80 6.33 21.02
N ILE A 34 1.13 5.07 20.72
CA ILE A 34 0.19 4.01 20.37
C ILE A 34 0.40 2.77 21.24
N SER A 35 -0.61 1.89 21.27
CA SER A 35 -0.55 0.60 21.94
C SER A 35 0.58 -0.29 21.39
N ALA A 36 1.05 -1.23 22.20
CA ALA A 36 2.09 -2.18 21.75
C ALA A 36 1.58 -3.11 20.64
N ALA A 37 0.28 -3.45 20.66
CA ALA A 37 -0.38 -4.26 19.63
C ALA A 37 -0.39 -3.52 18.28
N LEU A 38 -0.89 -2.27 18.27
CA LEU A 38 -0.91 -1.46 17.07
C LEU A 38 0.49 -1.18 16.53
N ARG A 39 1.46 -0.88 17.41
CA ARG A 39 2.87 -0.70 17.00
C ARG A 39 3.42 -1.93 16.30
N LYS A 40 3.10 -3.14 16.78
CA LYS A 40 3.50 -4.40 16.14
C LYS A 40 2.84 -4.56 14.78
N THR A 41 1.54 -4.29 14.67
CA THR A 41 0.78 -4.33 13.40
C THR A 41 1.38 -3.37 12.38
N CYS A 42 1.64 -2.12 12.75
CA CYS A 42 2.26 -1.13 11.87
C CYS A 42 3.72 -1.47 11.51
N SER A 43 4.49 -2.05 12.43
CA SER A 43 5.85 -2.52 12.13
C SER A 43 5.85 -3.64 11.09
N ASN A 44 4.91 -4.58 11.20
CA ASN A 44 4.74 -5.64 10.23
C ASN A 44 4.32 -5.08 8.86
N GLY A 45 3.33 -4.18 8.83
CA GLY A 45 2.89 -3.51 7.61
C GLY A 45 4.00 -2.71 6.91
N PHE A 46 4.84 -2.01 7.70
CA PHE A 46 6.02 -1.31 7.21
C PHE A 46 7.02 -2.28 6.54
N MET A 47 7.35 -3.39 7.21
CA MET A 47 8.28 -4.40 6.67
C MET A 47 7.75 -5.06 5.40
N ILE A 48 6.45 -5.37 5.36
CA ILE A 48 5.77 -5.90 4.18
C ILE A 48 5.86 -4.90 3.02
N SER A 49 5.61 -3.62 3.29
CA SER A 49 5.73 -2.55 2.29
C SER A 49 7.14 -2.49 1.68
N LEU A 50 8.19 -2.62 2.50
CA LEU A 50 9.58 -2.65 2.00
C LEU A 50 9.85 -3.86 1.09
N LEU A 51 9.32 -5.03 1.44
CA LEU A 51 9.47 -6.25 0.65
C LEU A 51 8.76 -6.12 -0.70
N TYR A 52 7.48 -5.75 -0.68
CA TYR A 52 6.69 -5.58 -1.91
C TYR A 52 7.27 -4.52 -2.82
N LYS A 53 7.80 -3.44 -2.22
CA LYS A 53 8.55 -2.45 -2.97
C LYS A 53 9.65 -3.17 -3.73
N LYS A 54 10.60 -3.84 -3.07
CA LYS A 54 11.69 -4.57 -3.73
C LYS A 54 11.22 -5.48 -4.88
N GLU A 55 10.16 -6.25 -4.69
CA GLU A 55 9.62 -7.17 -5.69
C GLU A 55 9.01 -6.45 -6.90
N MET A 56 8.24 -5.39 -6.67
CA MET A 56 7.72 -4.54 -7.76
C MET A 56 8.85 -3.88 -8.56
N GLY A 57 9.99 -3.63 -7.91
CA GLY A 57 11.19 -3.11 -8.56
C GLY A 57 11.79 -4.13 -9.50
N ALA A 58 11.90 -5.39 -9.05
CA ALA A 58 12.35 -6.48 -9.90
C ALA A 58 11.43 -6.67 -11.12
N LEU A 59 10.11 -6.59 -10.93
CA LEU A 59 9.14 -6.64 -12.04
C LEU A 59 9.28 -5.46 -13.00
N TYR A 60 9.47 -4.25 -12.48
CA TYR A 60 9.71 -3.08 -13.32
C TYR A 60 10.99 -3.26 -14.16
N GLU A 61 12.09 -3.69 -13.53
CA GLU A 61 13.37 -3.92 -14.19
C GLU A 61 13.30 -5.01 -15.27
N SER A 62 12.50 -6.05 -15.07
CA SER A 62 12.35 -7.14 -16.04
C SER A 62 11.57 -6.73 -17.29
N VAL A 63 10.68 -5.74 -17.19
CA VAL A 63 9.81 -5.29 -18.30
C VAL A 63 10.33 -4.01 -18.96
N LYS A 64 10.98 -3.11 -18.22
CA LYS A 64 11.39 -1.78 -18.73
C LYS A 64 12.36 -1.83 -19.91
N CYS A 65 13.16 -2.89 -20.04
CA CYS A 65 14.10 -3.05 -21.15
C CYS A 65 13.40 -3.17 -22.52
N ASN A 66 12.09 -3.46 -22.50
CA ASN A 66 11.24 -3.49 -23.68
C ASN A 66 10.66 -2.09 -24.02
N LEU A 67 11.03 -1.03 -23.31
CA LEU A 67 10.56 0.33 -23.54
C LEU A 67 11.70 1.24 -24.01
N ASN A 68 11.37 2.25 -24.82
CA ASN A 68 12.32 3.31 -25.16
C ASN A 68 12.20 4.50 -24.18
N ASP A 69 13.16 5.42 -24.24
CA ASP A 69 13.23 6.59 -23.34
C ASP A 69 11.99 7.50 -23.44
N GLY A 70 11.36 7.59 -24.62
CA GLY A 70 10.13 8.36 -24.82
C GLY A 70 8.94 7.75 -24.08
N ASP A 71 8.82 6.42 -24.09
CA ASP A 71 7.81 5.68 -23.34
C ASP A 71 7.98 5.91 -21.83
N LEU A 72 9.21 5.81 -21.32
CA LEU A 72 9.53 5.99 -19.89
C LEU A 72 9.27 7.43 -19.39
N ALA A 73 9.56 8.44 -20.22
CA ALA A 73 9.32 9.84 -19.88
C ALA A 73 7.81 10.17 -19.72
N SER A 74 6.94 9.45 -20.42
CA SER A 74 5.48 9.63 -20.30
C SER A 74 4.90 9.07 -18.99
N ILE A 75 5.56 8.08 -18.38
CA ILE A 75 5.07 7.32 -17.21
C ILE A 75 5.43 8.00 -15.89
N THR A 76 6.51 8.79 -15.85
CA THR A 76 7.09 9.37 -14.63
C THR A 76 6.39 10.64 -14.12
N ARG A 77 5.48 11.25 -14.90
CA ARG A 77 4.85 12.55 -14.57
C ARG A 77 3.71 12.53 -13.54
N SER A 78 3.41 11.40 -12.90
CA SER A 78 2.33 11.36 -11.90
C SER A 78 2.77 12.07 -10.62
N LYS A 79 2.23 13.28 -10.38
CA LYS A 79 2.31 13.97 -9.09
C LYS A 79 1.54 13.16 -8.05
N ASN A 80 2.21 12.74 -6.98
CA ASN A 80 1.54 12.47 -5.71
C ASN A 80 1.45 13.82 -4.99
N ASP A 81 0.24 14.33 -4.85
CA ASP A 81 -0.07 15.60 -4.21
C ASP A 81 -1.12 15.31 -3.13
N ASP A 82 -0.70 14.60 -2.08
CA ASP A 82 -1.50 14.45 -0.87
C ASP A 82 -0.59 14.82 0.31
N SER A 83 -0.84 15.99 0.89
CA SER A 83 -0.27 16.37 2.18
C SER A 83 -0.88 15.49 3.26
N MET A 84 -0.05 14.75 4.00
CA MET A 84 -0.49 13.99 5.17
C MET A 84 -0.59 14.93 6.37
N ASP A 85 -1.76 14.97 6.98
CA ASP A 85 -1.95 15.64 8.27
C ASP A 85 -1.60 14.65 9.38
N ALA A 86 -0.46 14.85 10.04
CA ALA A 86 0.22 13.84 10.85
C ALA A 86 -0.33 13.68 12.28
N ASP A 87 -1.31 14.49 12.69
CA ASP A 87 -1.64 14.66 14.11
C ASP A 87 -2.88 13.86 14.58
N ASN A 88 -3.59 13.17 13.69
CA ASN A 88 -4.81 12.41 14.04
C ASN A 88 -4.64 10.90 13.80
N LEU A 89 -4.46 10.11 14.86
CA LEU A 89 -4.30 8.66 14.79
C LEU A 89 -5.47 7.96 14.05
N ALA A 90 -6.72 8.31 14.38
CA ALA A 90 -7.88 7.69 13.73
C ALA A 90 -7.94 8.03 12.22
N GLY A 91 -7.54 9.25 11.86
CA GLY A 91 -7.38 9.67 10.47
C GLY A 91 -6.30 8.87 9.74
N LEU A 92 -5.13 8.73 10.36
CA LEU A 92 -4.01 7.96 9.80
C LEU A 92 -4.35 6.46 9.64
N LEU A 93 -5.07 5.86 10.60
CA LEU A 93 -5.54 4.47 10.49
C LEU A 93 -6.57 4.31 9.36
N SER A 94 -7.51 5.25 9.24
CA SER A 94 -8.47 5.27 8.13
C SER A 94 -7.77 5.39 6.78
N ASP A 95 -6.72 6.22 6.71
CA ASP A 95 -5.90 6.41 5.53
C ASP A 95 -5.07 5.17 5.20
N LEU A 96 -4.52 4.47 6.19
CA LEU A 96 -3.85 3.19 6.01
C LEU A 96 -4.80 2.16 5.40
N ILE A 97 -5.99 1.97 5.99
CA ILE A 97 -7.01 1.03 5.50
C ILE A 97 -7.40 1.35 4.06
N ARG A 98 -7.64 2.63 3.76
CA ARG A 98 -7.94 3.08 2.38
C ARG A 98 -6.77 2.81 1.44
N GLY A 99 -5.54 3.01 1.92
CA GLY A 99 -4.31 2.72 1.18
C GLY A 99 -4.19 1.23 0.81
N GLU A 100 -4.51 0.33 1.73
CA GLU A 100 -4.53 -1.13 1.47
C GLU A 100 -5.52 -1.48 0.36
N GLN A 101 -6.74 -0.92 0.40
CA GLN A 101 -7.75 -1.15 -0.64
C GLN A 101 -7.32 -0.60 -2.01
N GLN A 102 -6.70 0.59 -2.02
CA GLN A 102 -6.15 1.16 -3.25
C GLN A 102 -5.01 0.33 -3.82
N LEU A 103 -4.18 -0.29 -2.97
CA LEU A 103 -3.13 -1.21 -3.39
C LEU A 103 -3.72 -2.48 -4.00
N ILE A 104 -4.73 -3.08 -3.37
CA ILE A 104 -5.42 -4.26 -3.89
C ILE A 104 -5.96 -3.98 -5.31
N SER A 105 -6.72 -2.90 -5.49
CA SER A 105 -7.25 -2.55 -6.82
C SER A 105 -6.14 -2.26 -7.86
N ALA A 106 -5.00 -1.72 -7.43
CA ALA A 106 -3.86 -1.49 -8.32
C ALA A 106 -3.17 -2.80 -8.72
N TYR A 107 -3.08 -3.78 -7.81
CA TYR A 107 -2.59 -5.12 -8.10
C TYR A 107 -3.54 -5.90 -9.01
N GLU A 108 -4.85 -5.81 -8.79
CA GLU A 108 -5.86 -6.43 -9.67
C GLU A 108 -5.79 -5.87 -11.09
N LEU A 109 -5.58 -4.55 -11.23
CA LEU A 109 -5.35 -3.95 -12.54
C LEU A 109 -4.05 -4.45 -13.17
N LEU A 110 -2.96 -4.54 -12.42
CA LEU A 110 -1.69 -5.09 -12.91
C LEU A 110 -1.85 -6.54 -13.38
N LEU A 111 -2.58 -7.37 -12.62
CA LEU A 111 -2.90 -8.76 -12.94
C LEU A 111 -3.62 -8.88 -14.30
N SER A 112 -4.48 -7.93 -14.66
CA SER A 112 -5.15 -7.93 -15.96
C SER A 112 -4.21 -7.78 -17.17
N HIS A 113 -2.94 -7.42 -16.94
CA HIS A 113 -1.94 -7.19 -17.98
C HIS A 113 -0.80 -8.22 -18.00
N ILE A 114 -0.67 -9.07 -16.98
CA ILE A 114 0.36 -10.09 -16.89
C ILE A 114 -0.23 -11.48 -17.08
N ASP A 115 0.62 -12.42 -17.50
CA ASP A 115 0.20 -13.81 -17.70
C ASP A 115 -0.19 -14.46 -16.35
N GLU A 116 -1.36 -15.11 -16.30
CA GLU A 116 -1.97 -15.61 -15.06
C GLU A 116 -1.10 -16.69 -14.39
N ASP A 117 -0.41 -17.50 -15.20
CA ASP A 117 0.47 -18.57 -14.73
C ASP A 117 1.90 -18.09 -14.42
N SER A 118 2.18 -16.79 -14.58
CA SER A 118 3.52 -16.26 -14.33
C SER A 118 3.85 -16.18 -12.84
N GLU A 119 5.14 -16.29 -12.50
CA GLU A 119 5.63 -16.06 -11.13
C GLU A 119 5.22 -14.67 -10.61
N ALA A 120 5.15 -13.67 -11.50
CA ALA A 120 4.72 -12.32 -11.16
C ALA A 120 3.24 -12.28 -10.75
N ALA A 121 2.36 -13.02 -11.43
CA ALA A 121 0.95 -13.11 -11.07
C ALA A 121 0.75 -13.81 -9.72
N LEU A 122 1.46 -14.92 -9.49
CA LEU A 122 1.45 -15.63 -8.21
C LEU A 122 1.89 -14.72 -7.05
N ALA A 123 2.96 -13.94 -7.24
CA ALA A 123 3.41 -12.95 -6.26
C ALA A 123 2.35 -11.88 -6.00
N CYS A 124 1.74 -11.31 -7.06
CA CYS A 124 0.68 -10.31 -6.91
C CYS A 124 -0.53 -10.85 -6.14
N HIS A 125 -0.97 -12.09 -6.40
CA HIS A 125 -2.04 -12.73 -5.64
C HIS A 125 -1.69 -12.93 -4.16
N ALA A 126 -0.46 -13.35 -3.86
CA ALA A 126 0.02 -13.47 -2.49
C ALA A 126 0.01 -12.11 -1.77
N HIS A 127 0.40 -11.04 -2.48
CA HIS A 127 0.37 -9.68 -1.93
C HIS A 127 -1.05 -9.24 -1.63
N ILE A 128 -1.98 -9.41 -2.58
CA ILE A 128 -3.41 -9.07 -2.38
C ILE A 128 -3.97 -9.74 -1.12
N SER A 129 -3.73 -11.04 -0.94
CA SER A 129 -4.21 -11.79 0.23
C SER A 129 -3.67 -11.22 1.55
N GLN A 130 -2.38 -10.89 1.59
CA GLN A 130 -1.74 -10.31 2.77
C GLN A 130 -2.22 -8.88 3.05
N LEU A 131 -2.39 -8.04 2.02
CA LEU A 131 -2.95 -6.69 2.14
C LEU A 131 -4.38 -6.72 2.69
N ALA A 132 -5.21 -7.66 2.22
CA ALA A 132 -6.57 -7.85 2.72
C ALA A 132 -6.57 -8.23 4.21
N SER A 133 -5.71 -9.18 4.62
CA SER A 133 -5.55 -9.55 6.03
C SER A 133 -5.10 -8.36 6.87
N LEU A 134 -4.14 -7.57 6.39
CA LEU A 134 -3.63 -6.41 7.10
C LEU A 134 -4.71 -5.33 7.25
N SER A 135 -5.48 -5.06 6.20
CA SER A 135 -6.62 -4.14 6.22
C SER A 135 -7.66 -4.55 7.27
N HIS A 136 -7.93 -5.85 7.42
CA HIS A 136 -8.84 -6.35 8.45
C HIS A 136 -8.29 -6.13 9.86
N THR A 137 -7.00 -6.40 10.09
CA THR A 137 -6.36 -6.16 11.39
C THR A 137 -6.36 -4.68 11.76
N LEU A 138 -6.04 -3.79 10.82
CA LEU A 138 -6.06 -2.34 11.04
C LEU A 138 -7.47 -1.82 11.36
N ALA A 139 -8.50 -2.37 10.70
CA ALA A 139 -9.88 -2.01 10.98
C ALA A 139 -10.35 -2.44 12.38
N ALA A 140 -9.88 -3.60 12.86
CA ALA A 140 -10.15 -4.06 14.23
C ALA A 140 -9.53 -3.09 15.26
N GLU A 141 -8.26 -2.73 15.09
CA GLU A 141 -7.56 -1.78 15.97
C GLU A 141 -8.21 -0.39 15.97
N LEU A 142 -8.73 0.07 14.83
CA LEU A 142 -9.47 1.33 14.74
C LEU A 142 -10.79 1.28 15.53
N THR A 143 -11.47 0.14 15.53
CA THR A 143 -12.73 -0.06 16.27
C THR A 143 -12.48 -0.09 17.77
N GLU A 144 -11.43 -0.81 18.22
CA GLU A 144 -11.01 -0.84 19.61
C GLU A 144 -10.64 0.56 20.13
N PHE A 145 -9.96 1.37 19.31
CA PHE A 145 -9.64 2.75 19.66
C PHE A 145 -10.90 3.63 19.82
N SER A 146 -11.92 3.46 18.96
CA SER A 146 -13.18 4.22 19.10
C SER A 146 -13.95 3.86 20.37
N ASP A 147 -13.94 2.58 20.77
CA ASP A 147 -14.65 2.11 21.98
C ASP A 147 -13.96 2.60 23.26
N ASP A 148 -12.62 2.56 23.33
CA ASP A 148 -11.84 3.07 24.47
C ASP A 148 -12.05 4.58 24.69
N THR A 149 -12.23 5.33 23.60
CA THR A 149 -12.51 6.78 23.68
C THR A 149 -13.93 7.03 24.21
N GLN A 150 -14.89 6.15 23.92
CA GLN A 150 -16.28 6.29 24.35
C GLN A 150 -16.44 5.94 25.83
N ASP A 151 -15.77 4.90 26.33
CA ASP A 151 -15.80 4.49 27.74
C ASP A 151 -15.13 5.51 28.69
N ALA A 152 -14.10 6.22 28.22
CA ALA A 152 -13.47 7.30 28.97
C ALA A 152 -14.41 8.49 29.24
N TYR A 153 -15.41 8.73 28.37
CA TYR A 153 -16.38 9.81 28.54
C TYR A 153 -17.61 9.39 29.36
N THR A 154 -18.04 8.13 29.33
CA THR A 154 -19.16 7.62 30.13
C THR A 154 -18.82 7.45 31.62
N SER A 155 -17.54 7.32 31.98
CA SER A 155 -17.10 7.22 33.38
C SER A 155 -17.09 8.57 34.14
N VAL A 156 -17.40 9.69 33.49
CA VAL A 156 -17.36 11.05 34.09
C VAL A 156 -18.76 11.67 34.22
N ALA A 157 -19.82 10.88 34.04
CA ALA A 157 -21.21 11.33 34.13
C ALA A 157 -21.89 10.91 35.44
#